data_AF-A0A167FGU0-F1
#
_entry.id   AF-A0A167FGU0-F1
#
_cell.length_a   1.000
_cell.length_b   1.000
_cell.length_c   1.000
_cell.angle_alpha   90.00
_cell.angle_beta   90.00
_cell.angle_gamma   90.00
#
_symmetry.space_group_name_H-M   'P 1'
#
loop_
_entity.id
_entity.type
_entity.pdbx_description
1 polymer ?
#
loop_
_entity_poly.entity_id
_entity_poly.type
_entity_poly.pdbx_seq_one_letter_code
_entity_poly.pdbx_strand_id
1 'polypeptide(L)'
;MKRNQSSLLSDVAFLLLFIICFICIVFTSGDPDHYIQNIIFLNIAFLIAIVTYFTSLTLGLILSIIFIFGCGTFTLYQSLIQGVSVGYGNYFWLIMTPVITAVTSILTRTNKLLQEENELLLKSNNSLATMDENTNLKNSRSFQQDATVFMALSTRYNIPLTLLVINVKYWDELRRLTSEEEMTSLMYDVSVLSQTSIRTNDTLYIFEKENPIWGLLLFTDRQGANIVIDRIKQNVENLNSGDYTKKYSVELNLKVGAMEYDSDNILTPLDFIVSARKQLEFDV
;
A
#
# COMPACT_ATOMS: atom_id res chain seq x y z
N MET A 1 -21.63 7.32 -2.34
CA MET A 1 -22.83 6.54 -1.97
C MET A 1 -22.64 5.03 -2.13
N LYS A 2 -22.07 4.52 -3.24
CA LYS A 2 -21.82 3.07 -3.44
C LYS A 2 -20.90 2.42 -2.37
N ARG A 3 -19.86 3.11 -1.90
CA ARG A 3 -18.93 2.62 -0.86
C ARG A 3 -19.59 2.33 0.49
N ASN A 4 -20.49 3.22 0.94
CA ASN A 4 -21.24 2.98 2.18
C ASN A 4 -22.23 1.82 2.01
N GLN A 5 -22.72 1.57 0.78
CA GLN A 5 -23.63 0.46 0.53
C GLN A 5 -22.91 -0.90 0.58
N SER A 6 -21.69 -1.00 0.04
CA SER A 6 -20.89 -2.24 0.13
C SER A 6 -20.41 -2.49 1.56
N SER A 7 -19.97 -1.47 2.29
CA SER A 7 -19.58 -1.64 3.70
C SER A 7 -20.75 -2.08 4.57
N LEU A 8 -21.91 -1.41 4.46
CA LEU A 8 -23.11 -1.76 5.20
C LEU A 8 -23.61 -3.18 4.86
N LEU A 9 -23.50 -3.59 3.59
CA LEU A 9 -23.87 -4.94 3.18
C LEU A 9 -22.97 -6.01 3.82
N SER A 10 -21.66 -5.73 3.94
CA SER A 10 -20.72 -6.62 4.62
C SER A 10 -21.07 -6.76 6.11
N ASP A 11 -21.32 -5.64 6.78
CA ASP A 11 -21.68 -5.61 8.20
C ASP A 11 -23.00 -6.35 8.46
N VAL A 12 -24.00 -6.15 7.60
CA VAL A 12 -25.27 -6.87 7.67
C VAL A 12 -25.08 -8.37 7.44
N ALA A 13 -24.30 -8.77 6.44
CA ALA A 13 -24.03 -10.19 6.17
C ALA A 13 -23.29 -10.86 7.34
N PHE A 14 -22.36 -10.15 7.97
CA PHE A 14 -21.65 -10.62 9.16
C PHE A 14 -22.59 -10.80 10.36
N LEU A 15 -23.42 -9.78 10.66
CA LEU A 15 -24.42 -9.86 11.72
C LEU A 15 -25.41 -11.00 11.48
N LEU A 16 -25.86 -11.17 10.24
CA LEU A 16 -26.79 -12.22 9.84
C LEU A 16 -26.15 -13.62 10.01
N LEU A 17 -24.87 -13.79 9.65
CA LEU A 17 -24.11 -15.01 9.92
C LEU A 17 -24.06 -15.32 11.42
N PHE A 18 -23.76 -14.32 12.26
CA PHE A 18 -23.74 -14.48 13.72
C PHE A 18 -25.10 -14.91 14.28
N ILE A 19 -26.18 -14.29 13.82
CA ILE A 19 -27.55 -14.65 14.22
C ILE A 19 -27.87 -16.08 13.80
N ILE A 20 -27.52 -16.49 12.57
CA ILE A 20 -27.71 -17.86 12.10
C ILE A 20 -26.93 -18.86 12.95
N CYS A 21 -25.66 -18.61 13.22
CA CYS A 21 -24.83 -19.46 14.06
C CYS A 21 -25.44 -19.62 15.45
N PHE A 22 -25.93 -18.52 16.04
CA PHE A 22 -26.61 -18.56 17.33
C PHE A 22 -27.89 -19.41 17.28
N ILE A 23 -28.73 -19.24 16.25
CA ILE A 23 -29.94 -20.06 16.05
C ILE A 23 -29.56 -21.55 15.93
N CYS A 24 -28.53 -21.89 15.17
CA CYS A 24 -28.07 -23.28 15.01
C CYS A 24 -27.57 -23.89 16.34
N ILE A 25 -26.88 -23.13 17.18
CA ILE A 25 -26.41 -23.58 18.50
C ILE A 25 -27.58 -23.80 19.45
N VAL A 26 -28.51 -22.83 19.54
CA VAL A 26 -29.71 -22.95 20.39
C VAL A 26 -30.56 -24.14 19.95
N PHE A 27 -30.77 -24.30 18.63
CA PHE A 27 -31.49 -25.44 18.07
C PHE A 27 -30.83 -26.77 18.44
N THR A 28 -29.50 -26.88 18.26
CA THR A 28 -28.75 -28.09 18.59
C THR A 28 -28.82 -28.43 20.08
N SER A 29 -28.81 -27.43 20.96
CA SER A 29 -28.92 -27.61 22.41
C SER A 29 -30.34 -27.92 22.90
N GLY A 30 -31.36 -27.64 22.10
CA GLY A 30 -32.78 -27.77 22.49
C GLY A 30 -33.41 -29.15 22.23
N ASP A 31 -32.71 -30.05 21.53
CA ASP A 31 -33.18 -31.40 21.19
C ASP A 31 -32.22 -32.46 21.76
N PRO A 32 -32.43 -32.91 23.02
CA PRO A 32 -31.55 -33.86 23.70
C PRO A 32 -31.53 -35.25 23.04
N ASP A 33 -32.63 -35.66 22.40
CA ASP A 33 -32.78 -37.00 21.84
C ASP A 33 -31.93 -37.19 20.56
N HIS A 34 -31.71 -36.11 19.79
CA HIS A 34 -30.94 -36.13 18.55
C HIS A 34 -29.65 -35.28 18.62
N TYR A 35 -29.15 -35.00 19.83
CA TYR A 35 -28.03 -34.09 20.07
C TYR A 35 -26.77 -34.43 19.25
N ILE A 36 -26.38 -35.72 19.21
CA ILE A 36 -25.19 -36.18 18.47
C ILE A 36 -25.35 -35.96 16.96
N GLN A 37 -26.54 -36.23 16.42
CA GLN A 37 -26.82 -36.03 15.00
C GLN A 37 -26.77 -34.54 14.62
N ASN A 38 -27.38 -33.68 15.43
CA ASN A 38 -27.38 -32.23 15.22
C ASN A 38 -25.96 -31.63 15.27
N ILE A 39 -25.09 -32.11 16.17
CA ILE A 39 -23.68 -31.69 16.21
C ILE A 39 -22.93 -32.09 14.93
N ILE A 40 -23.15 -33.30 14.42
CA ILE A 40 -22.48 -33.76 13.20
C ILE A 40 -22.91 -32.87 12.02
N PHE A 41 -24.21 -32.58 11.89
CA PHE A 41 -24.72 -31.71 10.84
C PHE A 41 -24.21 -30.27 10.95
N LEU A 42 -24.13 -29.71 12.16
CA LEU A 42 -23.53 -28.40 12.41
C LEU A 42 -22.06 -28.35 11.94
N ASN A 43 -21.26 -29.35 12.28
CA ASN A 43 -19.85 -29.40 11.88
C ASN A 43 -19.68 -29.51 10.36
N ILE A 44 -20.50 -30.33 9.70
CA ILE A 44 -20.47 -30.44 8.23
C ILE A 44 -20.92 -29.12 7.58
N ALA A 45 -21.97 -28.47 8.10
CA ALA A 45 -22.41 -27.17 7.60
C ALA A 45 -21.31 -26.10 7.73
N PHE A 46 -20.59 -26.08 8.85
CA PHE A 46 -19.43 -25.20 9.02
C PHE A 46 -18.26 -25.54 8.08
N LEU A 47 -18.00 -26.82 7.84
CA LEU A 47 -16.97 -27.22 6.87
C LEU A 47 -17.31 -26.70 5.47
N ILE A 48 -18.58 -26.83 5.06
CA ILE A 48 -19.06 -26.28 3.78
C ILE A 48 -18.92 -24.75 3.75
N ALA A 49 -19.26 -24.06 4.85
CA ALA A 49 -19.09 -22.61 4.96
C ALA A 49 -17.61 -22.19 4.82
N ILE A 50 -16.69 -22.91 5.46
CA ILE A 50 -15.24 -22.67 5.34
C ILE A 50 -14.78 -22.85 3.88
N VAL A 51 -15.19 -23.93 3.21
CA VAL A 51 -14.83 -24.16 1.80
C VAL A 51 -15.40 -23.06 0.90
N THR A 52 -16.65 -22.63 1.18
CA THR A 52 -17.32 -21.54 0.45
C THR A 52 -16.57 -20.22 0.62
N TYR A 53 -16.04 -19.95 1.80
CA TYR A 53 -15.26 -18.75 2.08
C TYR A 53 -14.01 -18.65 1.19
N PHE A 54 -13.34 -19.77 0.91
CA PHE A 54 -12.09 -19.78 0.14
C PHE A 54 -12.26 -19.93 -1.38
N THR A 55 -13.37 -20.50 -1.85
CA THR A 55 -13.51 -20.83 -3.28
C THR A 55 -14.52 -19.96 -4.01
N SER A 56 -15.80 -20.34 -3.98
CA SER A 56 -16.85 -19.67 -4.73
C SER A 56 -18.22 -20.07 -4.20
N LEU A 57 -19.21 -19.21 -4.48
CA LEU A 57 -20.63 -19.51 -4.21
C LEU A 57 -21.06 -20.83 -4.84
N THR A 58 -20.62 -21.08 -6.08
CA THR A 58 -21.05 -22.24 -6.87
C THR A 58 -20.58 -23.54 -6.23
N LEU A 59 -19.33 -23.62 -5.79
CA LEU A 59 -18.79 -24.80 -5.12
C LEU A 59 -19.48 -25.02 -3.77
N GLY A 60 -19.67 -23.94 -2.99
CA GLY A 60 -20.41 -23.98 -1.72
C GLY A 60 -21.81 -24.56 -1.88
N LEU A 61 -22.59 -24.05 -2.83
CA LEU A 61 -23.95 -24.54 -3.10
C LEU A 61 -23.98 -25.98 -3.59
N ILE A 62 -23.01 -26.39 -4.43
CA ILE A 62 -22.89 -27.79 -4.87
C ILE A 62 -22.67 -28.70 -3.65
N LEU A 63 -21.79 -28.33 -2.72
CA LEU A 63 -21.56 -29.08 -1.49
C LEU A 63 -22.80 -29.08 -0.59
N SER A 64 -23.54 -27.96 -0.49
CA SER A 64 -24.82 -27.93 0.23
C SER A 64 -25.84 -28.90 -0.37
N ILE A 65 -25.92 -28.98 -1.70
CA ILE A 65 -26.82 -29.91 -2.39
C ILE A 65 -26.41 -31.36 -2.11
N ILE A 66 -25.11 -31.69 -2.20
CA ILE A 66 -24.60 -33.03 -1.86
C ILE A 66 -24.94 -33.39 -0.41
N PHE A 67 -24.77 -32.45 0.52
CA PHE A 67 -25.14 -32.64 1.91
C PHE A 67 -26.64 -32.86 2.11
N ILE A 68 -27.49 -32.09 1.43
CA ILE A 68 -28.96 -32.25 1.43
C ILE A 68 -29.36 -33.64 0.92
N PHE A 69 -28.76 -34.10 -0.17
CA PHE A 69 -29.02 -35.43 -0.70
C PHE A 69 -28.59 -36.53 0.29
N GLY A 70 -27.43 -36.38 0.94
CA GLY A 70 -26.95 -37.30 1.96
C GLY A 70 -27.88 -37.37 3.17
N CYS A 71 -28.26 -36.22 3.72
CA CYS A 71 -29.19 -36.13 4.86
C CYS A 71 -30.57 -36.67 4.50
N GLY A 72 -31.12 -36.28 3.35
CA GLY A 72 -32.43 -36.75 2.88
C GLY A 72 -32.46 -38.27 2.70
N THR A 73 -31.41 -38.86 2.14
CA THR A 73 -31.29 -40.31 2.00
C THR A 73 -31.22 -41.00 3.37
N PHE A 74 -30.45 -40.46 4.32
CA PHE A 74 -30.36 -40.99 5.68
C PHE A 74 -31.70 -40.92 6.43
N THR A 75 -32.41 -39.81 6.33
CA THR A 75 -33.74 -39.64 6.93
C THR A 75 -34.78 -40.59 6.32
N LEU A 76 -34.75 -40.78 5.00
CA LEU A 76 -35.63 -41.77 4.33
C LEU A 76 -35.32 -43.20 4.78
N TYR A 77 -34.05 -43.54 4.96
CA TYR A 77 -33.63 -44.85 5.48
C TYR A 77 -34.18 -45.09 6.90
N GLN A 78 -34.01 -44.12 7.81
CA GLN A 78 -34.58 -44.22 9.16
C GLN A 78 -36.11 -44.34 9.15
N SER A 79 -36.79 -43.57 8.31
CA SER A 79 -38.25 -43.57 8.26
C SER A 79 -38.85 -44.84 7.67
N LEU A 80 -38.27 -45.38 6.59
CA LEU A 80 -38.83 -46.53 5.87
C LEU A 80 -38.45 -47.88 6.49
N ILE A 81 -37.24 -48.00 7.08
CA ILE A 81 -36.71 -49.28 7.56
C ILE A 81 -36.80 -49.40 9.09
N GLN A 82 -36.56 -48.31 9.82
CA GLN A 82 -36.59 -48.32 11.29
C GLN A 82 -37.94 -47.85 11.86
N GLY A 83 -38.85 -47.36 11.01
CA GLY A 83 -40.19 -46.93 11.40
C GLY A 83 -40.21 -45.70 12.33
N VAL A 84 -39.09 -44.99 12.45
CA VAL A 84 -38.98 -43.78 13.28
C VAL A 84 -39.59 -42.61 12.52
N SER A 85 -40.48 -41.85 13.18
CA SER A 85 -41.07 -40.66 12.57
C SER A 85 -39.99 -39.61 12.28
N VAL A 86 -40.06 -38.98 11.11
CA VAL A 86 -39.13 -37.90 10.74
C VAL A 86 -39.28 -36.74 11.73
N GLY A 87 -38.26 -36.54 12.56
CA GLY A 87 -38.20 -35.41 13.48
C GLY A 87 -38.06 -34.07 12.76
N TYR A 88 -38.63 -33.02 13.35
CA TYR A 88 -38.59 -31.65 12.81
C TYR A 88 -37.15 -31.12 12.60
N GLY A 89 -36.16 -31.66 13.32
CA GLY A 89 -34.76 -31.25 13.17
C GLY A 89 -34.10 -31.62 11.85
N ASN A 90 -34.55 -32.67 11.16
CA ASN A 90 -34.01 -32.98 9.82
C ASN A 90 -34.41 -31.90 8.80
N TYR A 91 -35.62 -31.33 8.91
CA TYR A 91 -36.07 -30.24 8.04
C TYR A 91 -35.33 -28.93 8.31
N PHE A 92 -34.95 -28.67 9.56
CA PHE A 92 -34.16 -27.50 9.93
C PHE A 92 -32.82 -27.46 9.17
N TRP A 93 -32.05 -28.55 9.20
CA TRP A 93 -30.74 -28.62 8.55
C TRP A 93 -30.80 -28.54 7.01
N LEU A 94 -31.87 -29.03 6.40
CA LEU A 94 -32.09 -28.91 4.96
C LEU A 94 -32.19 -27.46 4.48
N ILE A 95 -32.78 -26.57 5.31
CA ILE A 95 -32.92 -25.15 5.00
C ILE A 95 -31.70 -24.36 5.46
N MET A 96 -31.20 -24.65 6.66
CA MET A 96 -30.14 -23.87 7.28
C MET A 96 -28.80 -24.00 6.56
N THR A 97 -28.45 -25.17 6.01
CA THR A 97 -27.17 -25.36 5.32
C THR A 97 -27.04 -24.49 4.05
N PRO A 98 -28.02 -24.43 3.13
CA PRO A 98 -28.02 -23.46 2.03
C PRO A 98 -28.01 -22.01 2.50
N VAL A 99 -28.76 -21.68 3.57
CA VAL A 99 -28.83 -20.31 4.09
C VAL A 99 -27.48 -19.85 4.63
N ILE A 100 -26.80 -20.69 5.44
CA ILE A 100 -25.43 -20.44 5.92
C ILE A 100 -24.50 -20.21 4.73
N THR A 101 -24.54 -21.10 3.74
CA THR A 101 -23.68 -21.04 2.56
C THR A 101 -23.91 -19.76 1.74
N ALA A 102 -25.17 -19.37 1.53
CA ALA A 102 -25.53 -18.15 0.82
C ALA A 102 -25.03 -16.89 1.56
N VAL A 103 -25.23 -16.83 2.88
CA VAL A 103 -24.81 -15.69 3.71
C VAL A 103 -23.29 -15.58 3.76
N THR A 104 -22.59 -16.70 3.98
CA THR A 104 -21.12 -16.74 3.92
C THR A 104 -20.61 -16.27 2.56
N SER A 105 -21.26 -16.66 1.46
CA SER A 105 -20.84 -16.22 0.13
C SER A 105 -21.07 -14.72 -0.11
N ILE A 106 -22.17 -14.14 0.38
CA ILE A 106 -22.41 -12.69 0.28
C ILE A 106 -21.32 -11.93 1.04
N LEU A 107 -20.99 -12.39 2.25
CA LEU A 107 -19.92 -11.83 3.06
C LEU A 107 -18.56 -11.90 2.34
N THR A 108 -18.18 -13.08 1.84
CA THR A 108 -16.92 -13.27 1.09
C THR A 108 -16.83 -12.37 -0.13
N ARG A 109 -17.90 -12.28 -0.93
CA ARG A 109 -17.90 -11.45 -2.15
C ARG A 109 -17.74 -9.96 -1.81
N THR A 110 -18.42 -9.51 -0.76
CA THR A 110 -18.35 -8.11 -0.34
C THR A 110 -16.98 -7.75 0.23
N ASN A 111 -16.39 -8.64 1.04
CA ASN A 111 -15.03 -8.46 1.54
C ASN A 111 -13.98 -8.42 0.43
N LYS A 112 -14.11 -9.31 -0.58
CA LYS A 112 -13.20 -9.29 -1.73
C LYS A 112 -13.30 -7.98 -2.52
N LEU A 113 -14.51 -7.49 -2.75
CA LEU A 113 -14.73 -6.19 -3.42
C LEU A 113 -14.12 -5.02 -2.61
N LEU A 114 -14.28 -5.04 -1.29
CA LEU A 114 -13.68 -4.02 -0.41
C LEU A 114 -12.15 -4.07 -0.43
N GLN A 115 -11.55 -5.26 -0.47
CA GLN A 115 -10.10 -5.42 -0.61
C GLN A 115 -9.60 -4.89 -1.96
N GLU A 116 -10.24 -5.25 -3.06
CA GLU A 116 -9.90 -4.75 -4.39
C GLU A 116 -10.03 -3.21 -4.49
N GLU A 117 -11.09 -2.62 -3.91
CA GLU A 117 -11.26 -1.17 -3.87
C GLU A 117 -10.16 -0.50 -3.04
N ASN A 118 -9.79 -1.07 -1.89
CA ASN A 118 -8.71 -0.55 -1.06
C ASN A 118 -7.36 -0.59 -1.80
N GLU A 119 -7.03 -1.70 -2.46
CA GLU A 119 -5.82 -1.79 -3.28
C GLU A 119 -5.80 -0.77 -4.42
N LEU A 120 -6.94 -0.55 -5.10
CA LEU A 120 -7.06 0.46 -6.13
C LEU A 120 -6.91 1.88 -5.57
N LEU A 121 -7.49 2.16 -4.40
CA LEU A 121 -7.35 3.44 -3.72
C LEU A 121 -5.91 3.69 -3.31
N LEU A 122 -5.20 2.69 -2.76
CA LEU A 122 -3.79 2.80 -2.43
C LEU A 122 -2.94 3.06 -3.68
N LYS A 123 -3.18 2.34 -4.78
CA LYS A 123 -2.49 2.57 -6.06
C LYS A 123 -2.78 3.97 -6.60
N SER A 124 -4.04 4.41 -6.57
CA SER A 124 -4.43 5.74 -7.03
C SER A 124 -3.82 6.83 -6.16
N ASN A 125 -3.87 6.67 -4.84
CA ASN A 125 -3.26 7.60 -3.89
C ASN A 125 -1.76 7.69 -4.12
N ASN A 126 -1.05 6.57 -4.24
CA ASN A 126 0.38 6.55 -4.56
C ASN A 126 0.68 7.19 -5.92
N SER A 127 -0.21 7.05 -6.90
CA SER A 127 -0.05 7.68 -8.22
C SER A 127 -0.33 9.19 -8.23
N LEU A 128 -1.14 9.68 -7.29
CA LEU A 128 -1.51 11.08 -7.14
C LEU A 128 -0.68 11.79 -6.08
N ALA A 129 -0.01 11.05 -5.20
CA ALA A 129 0.94 11.58 -4.25
C ALA A 129 2.03 12.30 -5.03
N THR A 130 2.09 13.62 -4.86
CA THR A 130 3.09 14.51 -5.42
C THR A 130 4.20 14.80 -4.42
N MET A 131 3.99 14.42 -3.16
CA MET A 131 4.88 14.64 -2.03
C MET A 131 5.31 13.31 -1.42
N ASP A 132 6.52 13.27 -0.90
CA ASP A 132 7.06 12.15 -0.15
C ASP A 132 6.62 12.20 1.32
N GLU A 133 6.16 11.08 1.86
CA GLU A 133 5.60 11.01 3.22
C GLU A 133 6.64 11.26 4.33
N ASN A 134 7.91 10.90 4.09
CA ASN A 134 8.96 10.97 5.11
C ASN A 134 9.64 12.36 5.14
N THR A 135 9.74 13.01 3.99
CA THR A 135 10.47 14.29 3.84
C THR A 135 9.57 15.48 3.54
N ASN A 136 8.29 15.23 3.20
CA ASN A 136 7.35 16.24 2.69
C ASN A 136 7.89 16.98 1.44
N LEU A 137 8.86 16.40 0.73
CA LEU A 137 9.42 16.96 -0.50
C LEU A 137 8.61 16.52 -1.71
N LYS A 138 8.63 17.34 -2.77
CA LYS A 138 8.04 16.96 -4.05
C LYS A 138 8.76 15.73 -4.61
N ASN A 139 8.02 14.77 -5.16
CA ASN A 139 8.62 13.57 -5.74
C ASN A 139 9.02 13.75 -7.22
N SER A 140 9.63 12.72 -7.80
CA SER A 140 10.03 12.69 -9.21
C SER A 140 8.90 13.01 -10.20
N ARG A 141 7.64 12.65 -9.89
CA ARG A 141 6.48 12.98 -10.73
C ARG A 141 6.21 14.48 -10.75
N SER A 142 6.21 15.12 -9.58
CA SER A 142 6.07 16.58 -9.46
C SER A 142 7.20 17.30 -10.19
N PHE A 143 8.42 16.77 -10.10
CA PHE A 143 9.56 17.30 -10.88
C PHE A 143 9.28 17.27 -12.38
N GLN A 144 8.78 16.16 -12.94
CA GLN A 144 8.51 16.09 -14.38
C GLN A 144 7.49 17.15 -14.83
N GLN A 145 6.47 17.40 -14.01
CA GLN A 145 5.46 18.43 -14.28
C GLN A 145 6.06 19.83 -14.23
N ASP A 146 6.77 20.16 -13.15
CA ASP A 146 7.38 21.48 -12.93
C ASP A 146 8.50 21.75 -13.94
N ALA A 147 9.38 20.79 -14.19
CA ALA A 147 10.48 20.88 -15.14
C ALA A 147 9.98 21.08 -16.58
N THR A 148 8.88 20.46 -16.98
CA THR A 148 8.29 20.70 -18.32
C THR A 148 7.94 22.19 -18.50
N VAL A 149 7.34 22.80 -17.47
CA VAL A 149 7.00 24.22 -17.49
C VAL A 149 8.27 25.08 -17.45
N PHE A 150 9.23 24.75 -16.59
CA PHE A 150 10.44 25.57 -16.40
C PHE A 150 11.38 25.48 -17.60
N MET A 151 11.52 24.33 -18.25
CA MET A 151 12.26 24.18 -19.50
C MET A 151 11.63 25.04 -20.60
N ALA A 152 10.31 25.01 -20.75
CA ALA A 152 9.60 25.87 -21.72
C ALA A 152 9.79 27.37 -21.42
N LEU A 153 9.78 27.77 -20.15
CA LEU A 153 10.07 29.15 -19.74
C LEU A 153 11.53 29.55 -20.01
N SER A 154 12.48 28.64 -19.73
CA SER A 154 13.90 28.85 -19.99
C SER A 154 14.16 29.11 -21.47
N THR A 155 13.62 28.26 -22.37
CA THR A 155 13.73 28.46 -23.82
C THR A 155 13.04 29.75 -24.28
N ARG A 156 11.86 30.07 -23.73
CA ARG A 156 11.07 31.24 -24.16
C ARG A 156 11.69 32.58 -23.74
N TYR A 157 12.24 32.65 -22.53
CA TYR A 157 12.73 33.89 -21.94
C TYR A 157 14.26 33.95 -21.84
N ASN A 158 14.96 32.93 -22.33
CA ASN A 158 16.42 32.79 -22.27
C ASN A 158 16.97 32.93 -20.84
N ILE A 159 16.26 32.33 -19.89
CA ILE A 159 16.64 32.30 -18.46
C ILE A 159 17.44 31.01 -18.22
N PRO A 160 18.66 31.07 -17.68
CA PRO A 160 19.44 29.86 -17.41
C PRO A 160 18.75 29.02 -16.33
N LEU A 161 18.70 27.71 -16.58
CA LEU A 161 18.04 26.72 -15.73
C LEU A 161 19.05 25.61 -15.45
N THR A 162 19.35 25.33 -14.19
CA THR A 162 20.31 24.29 -13.79
C THR A 162 19.65 23.28 -12.87
N LEU A 163 19.86 22.01 -13.14
CA LEU A 163 19.49 20.91 -12.27
C LEU A 163 20.70 20.44 -11.47
N LEU A 164 20.58 20.52 -10.15
CA LEU A 164 21.49 19.88 -9.22
C LEU A 164 20.93 18.52 -8.80
N VAL A 165 21.78 17.51 -8.77
CA VAL A 165 21.48 16.19 -8.22
C VAL A 165 22.42 15.96 -7.06
N ILE A 166 21.87 15.65 -5.88
CA ILE A 166 22.61 15.45 -4.65
C ILE A 166 22.41 14.00 -4.22
N ASN A 167 23.50 13.33 -3.85
CA ASN A 167 23.49 11.96 -3.34
C ASN A 167 24.42 11.85 -2.12
N VAL A 168 24.07 11.00 -1.15
CA VAL A 168 24.93 10.70 0.00
C VAL A 168 25.90 9.57 -0.38
N LYS A 169 27.19 9.79 -0.15
CA LYS A 169 28.25 8.80 -0.39
C LYS A 169 28.11 7.66 0.62
N TYR A 170 28.32 6.42 0.17
CA TYR A 170 28.28 5.22 1.01
C TYR A 170 26.95 4.99 1.74
N TRP A 171 25.81 5.38 1.14
CA TRP A 171 24.50 5.21 1.74
C TRP A 171 24.18 3.77 2.17
N ASP A 172 24.54 2.79 1.34
CA ASP A 172 24.36 1.36 1.67
C ASP A 172 25.16 0.94 2.91
N GLU A 173 26.32 1.54 3.13
CA GLU A 173 27.17 1.27 4.30
C GLU A 173 26.58 1.93 5.55
N LEU A 174 26.12 3.18 5.43
CA LEU A 174 25.38 3.88 6.49
C LEU A 174 24.17 3.07 6.95
N ARG A 175 23.36 2.59 6.00
CA ARG A 175 22.18 1.78 6.28
C ARG A 175 22.49 0.48 7.04
N ARG A 176 23.69 -0.09 6.85
CA ARG A 176 24.10 -1.31 7.59
C ARG A 176 24.56 -1.02 9.02
N LEU A 177 24.98 0.21 9.30
CA LEU A 177 25.54 0.62 10.59
C LEU A 177 24.52 1.33 11.48
N THR A 178 23.35 1.67 10.94
CA THR A 178 22.37 2.59 11.54
C THR A 178 20.96 2.00 11.47
N SER A 179 20.11 2.30 12.46
CA SER A 179 18.72 1.82 12.47
C SER A 179 17.85 2.51 11.41
N GLU A 180 16.73 1.89 11.01
CA GLU A 180 15.80 2.48 10.03
C GLU A 180 15.19 3.83 10.51
N GLU A 181 14.97 4.00 11.82
CA GLU A 181 14.51 5.27 12.40
C GLU A 181 15.56 6.39 12.27
N GLU A 182 16.82 6.07 12.58
CA GLU A 182 17.94 7.00 12.43
C GLU A 182 18.17 7.37 10.95
N MET A 183 18.05 6.41 10.02
CA MET A 183 18.13 6.67 8.58
C MET A 183 17.02 7.60 8.08
N THR A 184 15.80 7.42 8.58
CA THR A 184 14.67 8.29 8.25
C THR A 184 14.92 9.72 8.76
N SER A 185 15.45 9.85 9.98
CA SER A 185 15.82 11.16 10.53
C SER A 185 17.00 11.80 9.79
N LEU A 186 17.98 11.03 9.31
CA LEU A 186 19.07 11.53 8.46
C LEU A 186 18.53 12.10 7.15
N MET A 187 17.63 11.37 6.49
CA MET A 187 17.01 11.81 5.25
C MET A 187 16.21 13.10 5.45
N TYR A 188 15.50 13.22 6.58
CA TYR A 188 14.80 14.45 6.97
C TYR A 188 15.77 15.61 7.20
N ASP A 189 16.83 15.40 7.96
CA ASP A 189 17.82 16.44 8.28
C ASP A 189 18.48 16.97 7.00
N VAL A 190 18.96 16.09 6.11
CA VAL A 190 19.52 16.45 4.78
C VAL A 190 18.52 17.23 3.92
N SER A 191 17.24 16.85 3.97
CA SER A 191 16.17 17.52 3.24
C SER A 191 15.95 18.95 3.75
N VAL A 192 15.89 19.14 5.07
CA VAL A 192 15.73 20.46 5.71
C VAL A 192 16.91 21.37 5.38
N LEU A 193 18.14 20.85 5.45
CA LEU A 193 19.36 21.61 5.14
C LEU A 193 19.42 22.05 3.69
N SER A 194 19.05 21.15 2.78
CA SER A 194 18.95 21.47 1.36
C SER A 194 17.89 22.55 1.13
N GLN A 195 16.78 22.51 1.87
CA GLN A 195 15.71 23.51 1.77
C GLN A 195 16.07 24.88 2.36
N THR A 196 16.89 24.95 3.42
CA THR A 196 17.36 26.23 3.99
C THR A 196 18.47 26.87 3.16
N SER A 197 19.12 26.11 2.28
CA SER A 197 20.23 26.58 1.45
C SER A 197 19.78 27.25 0.14
N ILE A 198 18.49 27.17 -0.20
CA ILE A 198 17.92 27.55 -1.50
C ILE A 198 16.99 28.76 -1.41
N ARG A 199 16.76 29.45 -2.54
CA ARG A 199 15.82 30.60 -2.59
C ARG A 199 14.38 30.11 -2.64
N THR A 200 13.42 30.97 -2.31
CA THR A 200 11.97 30.65 -2.34
C THR A 200 11.46 30.17 -3.70
N ASN A 201 12.12 30.56 -4.79
CA ASN A 201 11.75 30.13 -6.16
C ASN A 201 12.43 28.82 -6.59
N ASP A 202 13.41 28.36 -5.83
CA ASP A 202 14.10 27.10 -6.10
C ASP A 202 13.27 25.97 -5.50
N THR A 203 13.20 24.83 -6.18
CA THR A 203 12.36 23.71 -5.73
C THR A 203 13.21 22.46 -5.51
N LEU A 204 13.09 21.90 -4.30
CA LEU A 204 13.73 20.66 -3.89
C LEU A 204 12.79 19.46 -4.10
N TYR A 205 13.34 18.40 -4.66
CA TYR A 205 12.65 17.16 -4.99
C TYR A 205 13.40 15.96 -4.44
N ILE A 206 12.70 14.85 -4.25
CA ILE A 206 13.28 13.53 -3.99
C ILE A 206 12.98 12.59 -5.16
N PHE A 207 14.03 12.08 -5.79
CA PHE A 207 13.93 11.21 -6.96
C PHE A 207 13.84 9.74 -6.60
N GLU A 208 14.59 9.30 -5.59
CA GLU A 208 14.65 7.92 -5.11
C GLU A 208 14.64 7.91 -3.58
N LYS A 209 14.04 6.88 -2.96
CA LYS A 209 13.91 6.78 -1.49
C LYS A 209 14.86 5.76 -0.88
N GLU A 210 15.07 4.63 -1.55
CA GLU A 210 15.93 3.54 -1.05
C GLU A 210 17.39 3.97 -1.00
N ASN A 211 17.84 4.63 -2.07
CA ASN A 211 19.08 5.38 -2.16
C ASN A 211 18.69 6.84 -2.43
N PRO A 212 18.69 7.71 -1.40
CA PRO A 212 18.11 9.02 -1.52
C PRO A 212 18.92 9.88 -2.47
N ILE A 213 18.25 10.26 -3.55
CA ILE A 213 18.77 11.20 -4.53
C ILE A 213 17.85 12.41 -4.51
N TRP A 214 18.39 13.56 -4.13
CA TRP A 214 17.67 14.83 -4.17
C TRP A 214 17.92 15.54 -5.50
N GLY A 215 16.88 16.17 -6.02
CA GLY A 215 16.94 17.03 -7.19
C GLY A 215 16.64 18.46 -6.78
N LEU A 216 17.45 19.41 -7.19
CA LEU A 216 17.23 20.82 -6.93
C LEU A 216 17.26 21.59 -8.24
N LEU A 217 16.12 22.18 -8.58
CA LEU A 217 15.94 22.91 -9.84
C LEU A 217 16.08 24.42 -9.56
N LEU A 218 17.06 25.04 -10.22
CA LEU A 218 17.49 26.42 -9.98
C LEU A 218 17.38 27.27 -11.24
N PHE A 219 16.85 28.48 -11.14
CA PHE A 219 16.93 29.49 -12.22
C PHE A 219 18.26 30.24 -12.17
N THR A 220 19.35 29.56 -12.52
CA THR A 220 20.71 30.10 -12.55
C THR A 220 21.56 29.35 -13.57
N ASP A 221 22.66 29.97 -13.96
CA ASP A 221 23.73 29.35 -14.76
C ASP A 221 24.58 28.39 -13.91
N ARG A 222 25.48 27.66 -14.58
CA ARG A 222 26.40 26.73 -13.91
C ARG A 222 27.25 27.38 -12.80
N GLN A 223 27.64 28.65 -12.96
CA GLN A 223 28.43 29.35 -11.94
C GLN A 223 27.63 29.62 -10.67
N GLY A 224 26.40 30.13 -10.80
CA GLY A 224 25.52 30.35 -9.65
C GLY A 224 25.10 29.04 -8.98
N ALA A 225 24.97 27.96 -9.75
CA ALA A 225 24.73 26.63 -9.21
C ALA A 225 25.89 26.13 -8.34
N ASN A 226 27.15 26.35 -8.74
CA ASN A 226 28.33 25.99 -7.93
C ASN A 226 28.34 26.69 -6.56
N ILE A 227 27.91 27.96 -6.48
CA ILE A 227 27.79 28.67 -5.20
C ILE A 227 26.79 27.97 -4.26
N VAL A 228 25.69 27.45 -4.81
CA VAL A 228 24.70 26.68 -4.05
C VAL A 228 25.27 25.34 -3.61
N ILE A 229 26.04 24.66 -4.48
CA ILE A 229 26.75 23.42 -4.13
C ILE A 229 27.70 23.65 -2.96
N ASP A 230 28.53 24.69 -3.02
CA ASP A 230 29.50 25.00 -1.98
C ASP A 230 28.81 25.29 -0.64
N ARG A 231 27.69 26.01 -0.67
CA ARG A 231 26.87 26.27 0.53
C ARG A 231 26.31 24.98 1.14
N ILE A 232 25.81 24.07 0.29
CA ILE A 232 25.27 22.78 0.75
C ILE A 232 26.39 21.93 1.35
N LYS A 233 27.56 21.85 0.70
CA LYS A 233 28.74 21.12 1.20
C LYS A 233 29.21 21.69 2.55
N GLN A 234 29.34 23.01 2.67
CA GLN A 234 29.71 23.68 3.93
C GLN A 234 28.71 23.43 5.05
N ASN A 235 27.41 23.44 4.76
CA ASN A 235 26.38 23.16 5.75
C ASN A 235 26.45 21.71 6.26
N VAL A 236 26.80 20.75 5.40
CA VAL A 236 27.03 19.37 5.82
C VAL A 236 28.32 19.20 6.62
N GLU A 237 29.41 19.86 6.24
CA GLU A 237 30.65 19.87 7.02
C GLU A 237 30.45 20.44 8.44
N ASN A 238 29.65 21.50 8.56
CA ASN A 238 29.28 22.08 9.84
C ASN A 238 28.48 21.10 10.73
N LEU A 239 27.65 20.24 10.13
CA LEU A 239 26.92 19.22 10.86
C LEU A 239 27.82 18.08 11.31
N ASN A 240 28.76 17.66 10.47
CA ASN A 240 29.75 16.65 10.83
C ASN A 240 30.61 17.12 12.02
N SER A 241 30.86 18.43 12.11
CA SER A 241 31.72 19.06 13.13
C SER A 241 31.01 19.49 14.42
N GLY A 242 29.67 19.51 14.43
CA GLY A 242 28.85 19.96 15.58
C GLY A 242 28.38 18.83 16.50
N ASP A 243 27.40 19.11 17.38
CA ASP A 243 26.80 18.13 18.31
C ASP A 243 26.12 16.91 17.62
N TYR A 244 26.00 16.91 16.29
CA TYR A 244 25.43 15.83 15.47
C TYR A 244 26.35 14.62 15.29
N THR A 245 27.66 14.74 15.47
CA THR A 245 28.58 13.58 15.45
C THR A 245 28.21 12.55 16.53
N LYS A 246 27.49 12.96 17.59
CA LYS A 246 26.94 12.06 18.63
C LYS A 246 25.68 11.31 18.21
N LYS A 247 24.91 11.81 17.23
CA LYS A 247 23.61 11.23 16.86
C LYS A 247 23.73 10.08 15.86
N TYR A 248 24.69 10.16 14.93
CA TYR A 248 24.82 9.18 13.85
C TYR A 248 26.16 8.45 13.79
N SER A 249 27.16 8.83 14.61
CA SER A 249 28.49 8.21 14.68
C SER A 249 29.22 8.03 13.33
N VAL A 250 28.74 8.64 12.25
CA VAL A 250 29.32 8.56 10.91
C VAL A 250 29.33 9.94 10.27
N GLU A 251 30.40 10.22 9.52
CA GLU A 251 30.58 11.45 8.75
C GLU A 251 29.75 11.40 7.46
N LEU A 252 28.88 12.39 7.25
CA LEU A 252 28.07 12.50 6.04
C LEU A 252 28.87 13.18 4.93
N ASN A 253 29.04 12.49 3.81
CA ASN A 253 29.68 13.06 2.62
C ASN A 253 28.69 13.12 1.47
N LEU A 254 28.56 14.28 0.82
CA LEU A 254 27.66 14.47 -0.32
C LEU A 254 28.43 14.47 -1.64
N LYS A 255 27.85 13.84 -2.66
CA LYS A 255 28.20 14.02 -4.07
C LYS A 255 27.16 14.88 -4.75
N VAL A 256 27.60 15.87 -5.52
CA VAL A 256 26.70 16.80 -6.21
C VAL A 256 27.06 16.91 -7.68
N GLY A 257 26.10 16.62 -8.54
CA GLY A 257 26.19 16.78 -9.99
C GLY A 257 25.36 17.98 -10.44
N ALA A 258 25.90 18.79 -11.35
CA ALA A 258 25.21 19.96 -11.90
C ALA A 258 25.13 19.88 -13.42
N MET A 259 23.94 20.08 -13.97
CA MET A 259 23.72 20.20 -15.41
C MET A 259 22.89 21.44 -15.71
N GLU A 260 23.42 22.31 -16.57
CA GLU A 260 22.67 23.43 -17.12
C GLU A 260 21.79 22.96 -18.28
N TYR A 261 20.59 23.50 -18.40
CA TYR A 261 19.61 23.13 -19.41
C TYR A 261 20.07 23.63 -20.79
N ASP A 262 20.02 22.72 -21.75
CA ASP A 262 20.29 23.00 -23.15
C ASP A 262 19.17 22.36 -23.98
N SER A 263 18.43 23.18 -24.74
CA SER A 263 17.28 22.74 -25.52
C SER A 263 17.63 21.77 -26.64
N ASP A 264 18.87 21.77 -27.12
CA ASP A 264 19.31 20.90 -28.21
C ASP A 264 19.65 19.49 -27.71
N ASN A 265 20.15 19.38 -26.47
CA ASN A 265 20.62 18.14 -25.88
C ASN A 265 19.64 17.52 -24.87
N ILE A 266 18.77 18.33 -24.25
CA ILE A 266 17.82 17.91 -23.21
C ILE A 266 16.40 18.12 -23.71
N LEU A 267 15.80 17.06 -24.24
CA LEU A 267 14.45 17.11 -24.82
C LEU A 267 13.36 16.87 -23.78
N THR A 268 13.62 16.00 -22.79
CA THR A 268 12.65 15.65 -21.76
C THR A 268 13.17 15.92 -20.35
N PRO A 269 12.29 16.14 -19.36
CA PRO A 269 12.69 16.22 -17.95
C PRO A 269 13.47 15.00 -17.46
N LEU A 270 13.17 13.81 -18.00
CA LEU A 270 13.90 12.58 -17.67
C LEU A 270 15.33 12.63 -18.18
N ASP A 271 15.55 13.10 -19.41
CA ASP A 271 16.90 13.30 -19.95
C ASP A 271 17.69 14.28 -19.10
N PHE A 272 17.02 15.28 -18.51
CA PHE A 272 17.66 16.24 -17.61
C PHE A 272 18.19 15.55 -16.35
N ILE A 273 17.37 14.71 -15.69
CA ILE A 273 17.80 13.92 -14.52
C ILE A 273 18.96 13.00 -14.88
N VAL A 274 18.87 12.28 -15.99
CA VAL A 274 19.93 11.34 -16.42
C VAL A 274 21.24 12.09 -16.67
N SER A 275 21.17 13.24 -17.33
CA SER A 275 22.36 14.05 -17.65
C SER A 275 23.00 14.65 -16.40
N ALA A 276 22.20 15.15 -15.46
CA ALA A 276 22.70 15.66 -14.18
C ALA A 276 23.23 14.54 -13.28
N ARG A 277 22.63 13.34 -13.32
CA ARG A 277 23.10 12.17 -12.57
C ARG A 277 24.46 11.69 -13.06
N LYS A 278 24.73 11.71 -14.38
CA LYS A 278 26.07 11.39 -14.93
C LYS A 278 27.14 12.33 -14.36
N GLN A 279 26.80 13.57 -14.06
CA GLN A 279 27.75 14.53 -13.46
C GLN A 279 28.18 14.13 -12.02
N LEU A 280 27.43 13.28 -11.33
CA LEU A 280 27.84 12.74 -10.01
C LEU A 280 29.11 11.89 -10.09
N GLU A 281 29.41 11.29 -11.25
CA GLU A 281 30.61 10.46 -11.45
C GLU A 281 31.89 11.29 -11.53
N PHE A 282 31.76 12.60 -11.80
CA PHE A 282 32.87 13.53 -11.95
C PHE A 282 33.15 14.36 -10.68
N ASP A 283 32.29 14.27 -9.64
CA ASP A 283 32.57 14.83 -8.31
C ASP A 283 33.44 13.80 -7.54
N VAL A 284 34.75 14.05 -7.55
CA VAL A 284 35.82 13.22 -6.92
C VAL A 284 35.95 13.54 -5.45
#